data_AF-A0A7Y4S7R0-F1
#
_entry.id   AF-A0A7Y4S7R0-F1
#
_cell.length_a   1.000
_cell.length_b   1.000
_cell.length_c   1.000
_cell.angle_alpha   90.00
_cell.angle_beta   90.00
_cell.angle_gamma   90.00
#
_symmetry.space_group_name_H-M   'P 1'
#
loop_
_entity.id
_entity.type
_entity.pdbx_description
1 polymer ?
#
loop_
_entity_poly.entity_id
_entity_poly.type
_entity_poly.pdbx_seq_one_letter_code
_entity_poly.pdbx_strand_id
1 'polypeptide(L)' 'MIHHAGNSFRCLWHRCIEVAAYNISDSKGFISGCDLADWLAAEAEIDRCWLKVSSSRN' A
#
# COMPACT_ATOMS: atom_id res chain seq x y z
N MET A 1 -24.88 13.25 7.66
CA MET A 1 -23.49 13.12 8.16
C MET A 1 -22.92 11.76 7.75
N ILE A 2 -22.61 11.56 6.46
CA ILE A 2 -22.11 10.28 5.95
C ILE A 2 -20.81 10.53 5.18
N HIS A 3 -19.73 10.99 5.84
CA HIS A 3 -18.41 11.18 5.19
C HIS A 3 -17.22 10.68 6.04
N HIS A 4 -17.44 9.96 7.14
CA HIS A 4 -16.33 9.52 8.01
C HIS A 4 -15.83 8.09 7.75
N ALA A 5 -16.67 7.20 7.21
CA ALA A 5 -16.26 5.81 6.93
C ALA A 5 -15.28 5.71 5.75
N GLY A 6 -15.50 6.49 4.68
CA GLY A 6 -14.62 6.49 3.50
C GLY A 6 -13.23 7.10 3.74
N ASN A 7 -13.11 8.05 4.68
CA ASN A 7 -11.81 8.62 5.06
C ASN A 7 -10.98 7.62 5.89
N SER A 8 -11.62 6.82 6.74
CA SER A 8 -10.91 5.84 7.58
C SER A 8 -10.26 4.74 6.76
N PHE A 9 -10.96 4.25 5.72
CA PHE A 9 -10.40 3.27 4.79
C PHE A 9 -9.21 3.83 4.01
N ARG A 10 -9.31 5.07 3.50
CA ARG A 10 -8.24 5.71 2.75
C ARG A 10 -6.99 5.96 3.60
N CYS A 11 -7.15 6.32 4.88
CA CYS A 11 -6.04 6.46 5.82
C CYS A 11 -5.34 5.12 6.12
N LEU A 12 -6.12 4.06 6.35
CA LEU A 12 -5.57 2.71 6.55
C LEU A 12 -4.84 2.21 5.31
N TRP A 13 -5.42 2.43 4.13
CA TRP A 13 -4.82 2.12 2.85
C TRP A 13 -3.48 2.82 2.65
N HIS A 14 -3.46 4.14 2.86
CA HIS A 14 -2.23 4.94 2.75
C HIS A 14 -1.15 4.45 3.72
N ARG A 15 -1.53 4.09 4.95
CA ARG A 15 -0.59 3.57 5.94
C ARG A 15 0.00 2.21 5.53
N CYS A 16 -0.79 1.34 4.90
CA CYS A 16 -0.27 0.08 4.37
C CYS A 16 0.77 0.33 3.27
N ILE A 17 0.52 1.29 2.36
CA ILE A 17 1.46 1.64 1.29
C ILE A 17 2.76 2.18 1.87
N GLU A 18 2.70 3.10 2.83
CA GLU A 18 3.88 3.63 3.52
C GLU A 18 4.77 2.52 4.10
N VAL A 19 4.16 1.55 4.81
CA VAL A 19 4.90 0.44 5.44
C VAL A 19 5.50 -0.48 4.38
N ALA A 20 4.76 -0.79 3.32
CA ALA A 20 5.27 -1.64 2.24
C ALA A 20 6.39 -0.96 1.46
N ALA A 21 6.27 0.33 1.16
CA ALA A 21 7.31 1.11 0.47
C ALA A 21 8.59 1.20 1.33
N TYR A 22 8.44 1.41 2.64
CA TYR A 22 9.56 1.38 3.58
C TYR A 22 10.29 0.03 3.56
N ASN A 23 9.56 -1.09 3.64
CA ASN A 23 10.16 -2.42 3.60
C ASN A 23 10.89 -2.70 2.28
N ILE A 24 10.34 -2.23 1.15
CA ILE A 24 11.00 -2.35 -0.16
C ILE A 24 12.30 -1.54 -0.15
N SER A 25 12.27 -0.31 0.32
CA SER A 25 13.44 0.56 0.40
C SER A 25 14.52 -0.01 1.33
N ASP A 26 14.12 -0.51 2.51
CA ASP A 26 14.99 -1.18 3.48
C ASP A 26 15.66 -2.42 2.88
N SER A 27 14.90 -3.25 2.14
CA SER A 27 15.44 -4.43 1.45
C SER A 27 16.49 -4.10 0.39
N LYS A 28 16.47 -2.87 -0.14
CA LYS A 28 17.41 -2.34 -1.12
C LYS A 28 18.56 -1.53 -0.49
N GLY A 29 18.51 -1.28 0.82
CA GLY A 29 19.48 -0.44 1.53
C GLY A 29 19.26 1.07 1.35
N PHE A 30 18.01 1.52 1.25
CA PHE A 30 17.61 2.93 1.12
C PHE A 30 18.29 3.66 -0.05
N ILE A 31 18.10 3.13 -1.26
CA ILE A 31 18.65 3.75 -2.47
C ILE A 31 17.95 5.09 -2.74
N SER A 32 18.70 6.17 -2.60
CA SER A 32 18.22 7.53 -2.88
C SER A 32 17.69 7.67 -4.31
N GLY A 33 16.51 8.30 -4.45
CA GLY A 33 15.87 8.56 -5.75
C GLY A 33 14.95 7.43 -6.24
N CYS A 34 14.83 6.33 -5.49
CA CYS A 34 13.90 5.24 -5.79
C CYS A 34 12.57 5.34 -5.03
N ASP A 35 12.37 6.35 -4.18
CA ASP A 35 11.20 6.45 -3.27
C ASP A 35 9.85 6.33 -4.00
N LEU A 36 9.72 6.98 -5.17
CA LEU A 36 8.50 6.89 -5.98
C LEU A 36 8.32 5.51 -6.60
N ALA A 37 9.40 4.86 -7.03
CA ALA A 37 9.33 3.51 -7.59
C ALA A 37 8.97 2.48 -6.51
N ASP A 38 9.50 2.65 -5.30
CA ASP A 38 9.19 1.81 -4.15
C ASP A 38 7.74 2.01 -3.69
N TRP A 39 7.25 3.25 -3.73
CA TRP A 39 5.85 3.57 -3.47
C TRP A 39 4.90 2.90 -4.48
N LEU A 40 5.15 3.04 -5.78
CA LEU A 40 4.33 2.42 -6.82
C LEU A 40 4.35 0.88 -6.75
N ALA A 41 5.51 0.30 -6.42
CA ALA A 41 5.63 -1.14 -6.20
C ALA A 41 4.80 -1.60 -4.98
N ALA A 42 4.79 -0.81 -3.90
CA ALA A 42 3.98 -1.07 -2.71
C ALA A 42 2.48 -0.97 -3.00
N GLU A 43 2.04 0.04 -3.75
CA GLU A 43 0.63 0.17 -4.18
C GLU A 43 0.18 -1.06 -4.97
N ALA A 44 0.97 -1.49 -5.96
CA ALA A 44 0.65 -2.65 -6.78
C ALA A 44 0.55 -3.96 -5.97
N GLU A 45 1.42 -4.13 -4.97
CA GLU A 45 1.37 -5.32 -4.10
C GLU A 45 0.12 -5.33 -3.22
N ILE A 46 -0.23 -4.19 -2.63
CA ILE A 46 -1.43 -4.07 -1.82
C ILE A 46 -2.68 -4.32 -2.66
N ASP A 47 -2.78 -3.70 -3.84
CA ASP A 47 -3.86 -3.96 -4.80
C ASP A 47 -4.00 -5.47 -5.11
N ARG A 48 -2.88 -6.17 -5.38
CA ARG A 48 -2.88 -7.62 -5.59
C ARG A 48 -3.41 -8.38 -4.38
N CYS A 49 -2.99 -8.02 -3.17
CA CYS A 49 -3.47 -8.66 -1.94
C CYS A 49 -4.99 -8.47 -1.76
N TRP A 50 -5.50 -7.28 -2.02
CA TRP A 50 -6.94 -6.99 -1.94
C TRP A 50 -7.75 -7.78 -2.96
N LEU A 51 -7.30 -7.79 -4.23
CA LEU A 51 -7.93 -8.59 -5.28
C LEU A 51 -7.95 -10.09 -4.94
N LYS A 52 -6.85 -10.60 -4.38
CA LYS A 52 -6.75 -12.01 -3.95
C LYS A 52 -7.72 -12.35 -2.81
N VAL A 53 -7.86 -11.46 -1.83
CA VAL A 53 -8.83 -11.63 -0.73
C VAL A 53 -10.28 -11.60 -1.24
N SER A 54 -10.59 -10.77 -2.23
CA SER A 54 -11.91 -10.76 -2.85
C SER A 54 -12.20 -12.02 -3.68
N SER A 55 -11.22 -12.57 -4.40
CA SER A 55 -11.41 -13.80 -5.18
C SER A 55 -11.51 -15.06 -4.31
N SER A 56 -10.90 -15.09 -3.12
CA SER A 56 -10.97 -16.24 -2.21
C SER A 56 -12.27 -16.33 -1.39
N ARG A 57 -13.13 -15.30 -1.46
CA ARG A 57 -14.45 -15.25 -0.78
C ARG A 57 -15.61 -15.70 -1.66
N ASN A 58 -15.33 -16.19 -2.87
CA ASN A 58 -16.30 -16.73 -3.84
C ASN A 58 -16.03 -18.21 -4.08
#